data_AF-A0A9E0Y4J4-F1
#
_entry.id   AF-A0A9E0Y4J4-F1
#
_cell.length_a   1.000
_cell.length_b   1.000
_cell.length_c   1.000
_cell.angle_alpha   90.00
_cell.angle_beta   90.00
_cell.angle_gamma   90.00
#
_symmetry.space_group_name_H-M   'P 1'
#
loop_
_entity.id
_entity.type
_entity.pdbx_description
1 polymer ?
#
loop_
_entity_poly.entity_id
_entity_poly.type
_entity_poly.pdbx_seq_one_letter_code
_entity_poly.pdbx_strand_id
1 'polypeptide(L)'
;MNTIRLFFAAGFLLFVVSGTRAADPRELFMQIPSPRLDNVARADAIRESANGFLKFGLAPDFTGEFKILKEKKDVVIVGLSLYSCAESTLEIWSLKNGRWQEITASAAPQLGAKDVVEMLKVSPATVEKLGTEVAIPYFFTFAADENSLRLVVRKQSSCEIAGPVHDYRFEEKKFVRR
;
A
#
# COMPACT_ATOMS: atom_id res chain seq x y z
N MET A 1 -10.10 -61.18 -46.43
CA MET A 1 -9.82 -59.77 -46.71
C MET A 1 -10.22 -58.96 -45.48
N ASN A 2 -9.24 -58.34 -44.84
CA ASN A 2 -9.35 -57.65 -43.56
C ASN A 2 -10.09 -56.32 -43.71
N THR A 3 -11.10 -56.07 -42.88
CA THR A 3 -11.71 -54.74 -42.70
C THR A 3 -11.26 -54.18 -41.35
N ILE A 4 -10.57 -53.04 -41.41
CA ILE A 4 -9.93 -52.33 -40.31
C ILE A 4 -10.98 -51.65 -39.43
N ARG A 5 -10.86 -51.80 -38.11
CA ARG A 5 -11.64 -51.07 -37.10
C ARG A 5 -11.07 -49.66 -36.94
N LEU A 6 -11.88 -48.63 -37.21
CA LEU A 6 -11.57 -47.26 -36.81
C LEU A 6 -12.10 -46.99 -35.40
N PHE A 7 -11.19 -46.84 -34.44
CA PHE A 7 -11.48 -46.26 -33.13
C PHE A 7 -11.40 -44.74 -33.24
N PHE A 8 -12.52 -44.04 -33.11
CA PHE A 8 -12.53 -42.60 -32.87
C PHE A 8 -12.31 -42.36 -31.37
N ALA A 9 -11.07 -42.04 -30.98
CA ALA A 9 -10.78 -41.48 -29.67
C ALA A 9 -11.13 -39.99 -29.69
N ALA A 10 -12.32 -39.65 -29.19
CA ALA A 10 -12.69 -38.26 -28.91
C ALA A 10 -11.90 -37.80 -27.67
N GLY A 11 -10.74 -37.20 -27.91
CA GLY A 11 -9.96 -36.52 -26.88
C GLY A 11 -10.71 -35.27 -26.41
N PHE A 12 -11.30 -35.35 -25.22
CA PHE A 12 -11.90 -34.22 -24.53
C PHE A 12 -10.76 -33.33 -24.01
N LEU A 13 -10.43 -32.26 -24.75
CA LEU A 13 -9.52 -31.21 -24.27
C LEU A 13 -10.19 -30.48 -23.10
N LEU A 14 -9.77 -30.78 -21.88
CA LEU A 14 -10.05 -29.96 -20.70
C LEU A 14 -9.22 -28.67 -20.81
N PHE A 15 -9.83 -27.60 -21.31
CA PHE A 15 -9.33 -26.25 -21.07
C PHE A 15 -9.48 -25.95 -19.58
N VAL A 16 -8.39 -26.11 -18.82
CA VAL A 16 -8.27 -25.46 -17.52
C VAL A 16 -8.16 -23.96 -17.81
N VAL A 17 -9.30 -23.28 -17.80
CA VAL A 17 -9.33 -21.82 -17.76
C VAL A 17 -8.82 -21.43 -16.39
N SER A 18 -7.50 -21.28 -16.27
CA SER A 18 -6.85 -20.68 -15.11
C SER A 18 -7.23 -19.20 -15.08
N GLY A 19 -8.46 -18.90 -14.66
CA GLY A 19 -8.82 -17.55 -14.27
C GLY A 19 -7.85 -17.14 -13.16
N THR A 20 -7.03 -16.13 -13.41
CA THR A 20 -6.26 -15.47 -12.35
C THR A 20 -7.29 -14.83 -11.43
N ARG A 21 -7.62 -15.52 -10.33
CA ARG A 21 -8.47 -14.97 -9.29
C ARG A 21 -7.77 -13.71 -8.80
N ALA A 22 -8.46 -12.57 -8.92
CA ALA A 22 -7.97 -11.31 -8.39
C ALA A 22 -7.59 -11.52 -6.92
N ALA A 23 -6.42 -11.05 -6.54
CA ALA A 23 -5.89 -11.24 -5.20
C ALA A 23 -6.80 -10.56 -4.17
N ASP A 24 -7.15 -11.27 -3.10
CA ASP A 24 -7.97 -10.72 -2.03
C ASP A 24 -7.11 -9.85 -1.10
N PRO A 25 -7.39 -8.54 -0.96
CA PRO A 25 -6.61 -7.68 -0.09
C PRO A 25 -6.64 -8.15 1.37
N ARG A 26 -7.74 -8.76 1.83
CA ARG A 26 -7.86 -9.29 3.19
C ARG A 26 -6.89 -10.46 3.40
N GLU A 27 -6.86 -11.40 2.46
CA GLU A 27 -5.94 -12.54 2.52
C GLU A 27 -4.47 -12.08 2.55
N LEU A 28 -4.10 -11.16 1.65
CA LEU A 28 -2.76 -10.61 1.60
C LEU A 28 -2.37 -9.87 2.89
N PHE A 29 -3.31 -9.10 3.47
CA PHE A 29 -3.10 -8.40 4.74
C PHE A 29 -2.90 -9.34 5.93
N MET A 30 -3.52 -10.53 5.92
CA MET A 30 -3.27 -11.53 6.95
C MET A 30 -1.88 -12.18 6.82
N GLN A 31 -1.30 -12.20 5.62
CA GLN A 31 -0.06 -12.92 5.33
C GLN A 31 1.19 -12.04 5.26
N ILE A 32 1.04 -10.72 5.07
CA ILE A 32 2.18 -9.81 4.95
C ILE A 32 3.06 -9.87 6.21
N PRO A 33 4.39 -10.06 6.07
CA PRO A 33 5.29 -10.25 7.20
C PRO A 33 5.81 -8.91 7.75
N SER A 34 4.91 -7.95 7.97
CA SER A 34 5.28 -6.67 8.59
C SER A 34 5.35 -6.84 10.11
N PRO A 35 6.53 -6.62 10.75
CA PRO A 35 6.67 -6.76 12.21
C PRO A 35 5.76 -5.82 13.01
N ARG A 36 5.35 -4.71 12.38
CA ARG A 36 4.41 -3.73 12.96
C ARG A 36 3.01 -4.31 13.20
N LEU A 37 2.71 -5.45 12.60
CA LEU A 37 1.41 -6.11 12.65
C LEU A 37 1.43 -7.45 13.41
N ASP A 38 2.53 -7.82 14.06
CA ASP A 38 2.70 -9.14 14.70
C ASP A 38 1.81 -9.33 15.94
N ASN A 39 1.53 -8.24 16.67
CA ASN A 39 0.74 -8.28 17.91
C ASN A 39 -0.72 -7.84 17.72
N VAL A 40 -1.20 -7.85 16.49
CA VAL A 40 -2.52 -7.31 16.13
C VAL A 40 -3.45 -8.46 15.74
N ALA A 41 -4.66 -8.49 16.31
CA ALA A 41 -5.75 -9.31 15.81
C ALA A 41 -6.25 -8.76 14.46
N ARG A 42 -5.49 -8.99 13.39
CA ARG A 42 -5.64 -8.33 12.08
C ARG A 42 -7.04 -8.44 11.51
N ALA A 43 -7.71 -9.59 11.66
CA ALA A 43 -9.04 -9.81 11.12
C ALA A 43 -10.10 -8.89 11.76
N ASP A 44 -9.99 -8.65 13.07
CA ASP A 44 -10.94 -7.84 13.84
C ASP A 44 -10.64 -6.34 13.73
N ALA A 45 -9.41 -6.00 13.34
CA ALA A 45 -8.96 -4.63 13.13
C ALA A 45 -9.54 -3.98 11.86
N ILE A 46 -9.99 -4.77 10.88
CA ILE A 46 -10.49 -4.26 9.58
C ILE A 46 -11.82 -3.53 9.77
N ARG A 47 -11.86 -2.27 9.35
CA ARG A 47 -13.03 -1.39 9.43
C ARG A 47 -13.70 -1.20 8.07
N GLU A 48 -12.89 -1.11 7.01
CA GLU A 48 -13.36 -0.88 5.65
C GLU A 48 -12.60 -1.78 4.67
N SER A 49 -13.29 -2.25 3.64
CA SER A 49 -12.71 -3.04 2.56
C SER A 49 -13.45 -2.77 1.25
N ALA A 50 -12.73 -2.30 0.24
CA ALA A 50 -13.27 -2.05 -1.10
C ALA A 50 -12.13 -2.02 -2.12
N ASN A 51 -12.34 -2.52 -3.34
CA ASN A 51 -11.46 -2.26 -4.50
C ASN A 51 -9.95 -2.48 -4.23
N GLY A 52 -9.58 -3.58 -3.58
CA GLY A 52 -8.18 -3.89 -3.24
C GLY A 52 -7.57 -3.01 -2.14
N PHE A 53 -8.39 -2.21 -1.44
CA PHE A 53 -8.03 -1.36 -0.31
C PHE A 53 -8.67 -1.89 0.98
N LEU A 54 -7.94 -1.74 2.09
CA LEU A 54 -8.44 -1.93 3.45
C LEU A 54 -8.06 -0.72 4.30
N LYS A 55 -8.96 -0.35 5.19
CA LYS A 55 -8.67 0.52 6.33
C LYS A 55 -8.88 -0.25 7.62
N PHE A 56 -7.94 -0.15 8.54
CA PHE A 56 -7.97 -0.89 9.81
C PHE A 56 -7.45 -0.04 10.96
N GLY A 57 -7.79 -0.45 12.18
CA GLY A 57 -7.36 0.22 13.41
C GLY A 57 -6.48 -0.67 14.26
N LEU A 58 -5.30 -0.19 14.63
CA LEU A 58 -4.39 -0.88 15.56
C LEU A 58 -4.62 -0.44 17.01
N ALA A 59 -5.01 0.83 17.19
CA ALA A 59 -5.36 1.46 18.46
C ALA A 59 -6.38 2.60 18.20
N PRO A 60 -6.94 3.27 19.23
CA PRO A 60 -7.90 4.36 19.02
C PRO A 60 -7.42 5.47 18.08
N ASP A 61 -6.14 5.83 18.16
CA ASP A 61 -5.48 6.87 17.38
C ASP A 61 -4.47 6.33 16.35
N PHE A 62 -4.38 5.01 16.19
CA PHE A 62 -3.45 4.37 15.27
C PHE A 62 -4.22 3.70 14.13
N THR A 63 -4.20 4.35 12.97
CA THR A 63 -4.86 3.90 11.75
C THR A 63 -3.84 3.24 10.83
N GLY A 64 -4.29 2.21 10.14
CA GLY A 64 -3.54 1.60 9.05
C GLY A 64 -4.37 1.47 7.78
N GLU A 65 -3.68 1.54 6.66
CA GLU A 65 -4.22 1.39 5.32
C GLU A 65 -3.40 0.37 4.55
N PHE A 66 -4.08 -0.55 3.88
CA PHE A 66 -3.47 -1.59 3.06
C PHE A 66 -4.05 -1.51 1.65
N LYS A 67 -3.21 -1.52 0.62
CA LYS A 67 -3.65 -1.37 -0.77
C LYS A 67 -2.90 -2.32 -1.69
N ILE A 68 -3.62 -3.03 -2.55
CA ILE A 68 -3.04 -3.70 -3.72
C ILE A 68 -2.71 -2.62 -4.75
N LEU A 69 -1.42 -2.41 -5.00
CA LEU A 69 -0.90 -1.39 -5.92
C LEU A 69 -0.73 -1.92 -7.34
N LYS A 70 -0.47 -3.21 -7.46
CA LYS A 70 -0.28 -3.89 -8.75
C LYS A 70 -0.50 -5.38 -8.61
N GLU A 71 -1.18 -5.96 -9.60
CA GLU A 71 -1.38 -7.39 -9.70
C GLU A 71 -0.98 -7.87 -11.10
N LYS A 72 -0.17 -8.94 -11.15
CA LYS A 72 0.19 -9.70 -12.34
C LYS A 72 0.21 -11.18 -11.97
N LYS A 73 0.15 -12.06 -12.97
CA LYS A 73 0.07 -13.53 -12.83
C LYS A 73 0.88 -14.14 -11.68
N ASP A 74 2.11 -13.65 -11.44
CA ASP A 74 3.02 -14.20 -10.42
C ASP A 74 3.59 -13.14 -9.45
N VAL A 75 3.08 -11.91 -9.52
CA VAL A 75 3.58 -10.77 -8.72
C VAL A 75 2.42 -9.91 -8.25
N VAL A 76 2.30 -9.75 -6.94
CA VAL A 76 1.43 -8.75 -6.32
C VAL A 76 2.31 -7.75 -5.59
N ILE A 77 2.07 -6.46 -5.81
CA ILE A 77 2.67 -5.39 -5.02
C ILE A 77 1.59 -4.77 -4.17
N VAL A 78 1.87 -4.66 -2.87
CA VAL A 78 0.99 -4.06 -1.88
C VAL A 78 1.70 -2.92 -1.17
N GLY A 79 0.93 -1.94 -0.74
CA GLY A 79 1.36 -0.87 0.15
C GLY A 79 0.68 -1.01 1.51
N LEU A 80 1.43 -0.70 2.56
CA LEU A 80 0.97 -0.62 3.94
C LEU A 80 1.37 0.75 4.48
N SER A 81 0.40 1.56 4.87
CA SER A 81 0.68 2.81 5.58
C SER A 81 0.09 2.75 6.97
N LEU A 82 0.89 3.08 7.96
CA LEU A 82 0.52 3.10 9.36
C LEU A 82 0.74 4.53 9.85
N TYR A 83 -0.25 5.12 10.50
CA TYR A 83 -0.10 6.46 11.06
C TYR A 83 -0.92 6.67 12.33
N SER A 84 -0.27 7.27 13.31
CA SER A 84 -0.81 7.82 14.55
C SER A 84 -0.23 9.21 14.75
N CYS A 85 -0.59 9.90 15.84
CA CYS A 85 0.00 11.21 16.12
C CYS A 85 1.53 11.17 16.31
N ALA A 86 2.03 10.10 16.94
CA ALA A 86 3.45 9.96 17.30
C ALA A 86 4.28 9.25 16.22
N GLU A 87 3.66 8.39 15.41
CA GLU A 87 4.39 7.54 14.47
C GLU A 87 3.72 7.53 13.09
N SER A 88 4.52 7.46 12.05
CA SER A 88 4.07 7.19 10.69
C SER A 88 5.04 6.26 10.00
N THR A 89 4.54 5.32 9.21
CA THR A 89 5.35 4.42 8.41
C THR A 89 4.65 4.15 7.09
N LEU A 90 5.46 3.98 6.05
CA LEU A 90 5.03 3.48 4.75
C LEU A 90 5.92 2.29 4.42
N GLU A 91 5.31 1.16 4.13
CA GLU A 91 5.99 -0.05 3.67
C GLU A 91 5.40 -0.46 2.33
N ILE A 92 6.24 -0.94 1.42
CA ILE A 92 5.82 -1.47 0.13
C ILE A 92 6.44 -2.86 -0.01
N TRP A 93 5.58 -3.84 -0.28
CA TRP A 93 5.96 -5.24 -0.31
C TRP A 93 5.58 -5.86 -1.66
N SER A 94 6.47 -6.70 -2.17
CA SER A 94 6.24 -7.54 -3.34
C SER A 94 6.08 -8.99 -2.91
N LEU A 95 4.95 -9.60 -3.24
CA LEU A 95 4.75 -11.04 -3.18
C LEU A 95 5.01 -11.62 -4.57
N LYS A 96 6.12 -12.33 -4.74
CA LYS A 96 6.49 -12.98 -6.01
C LYS A 96 6.71 -14.47 -5.79
N ASN A 97 5.98 -15.31 -6.53
CA ASN A 97 6.05 -16.78 -6.39
C ASN A 97 5.92 -17.25 -4.93
N GLY A 98 4.97 -16.66 -4.17
CA GLY A 98 4.75 -17.00 -2.75
C GLY A 98 5.81 -16.46 -1.77
N ARG A 99 6.77 -15.66 -2.23
CA ARG A 99 7.81 -15.05 -1.38
C ARG A 99 7.60 -13.56 -1.24
N TRP A 100 7.53 -13.10 0.00
CA TRP A 100 7.47 -11.68 0.34
C TRP A 100 8.86 -11.04 0.31
N GLN A 101 8.93 -9.84 -0.24
CA GLN A 101 10.12 -9.00 -0.22
C GLN A 101 9.70 -7.56 0.02
N GLU A 102 10.27 -6.92 1.04
CA GLU A 102 10.11 -5.48 1.23
C GLU A 102 10.90 -4.73 0.15
N ILE A 103 10.24 -3.80 -0.54
CA ILE A 103 10.80 -3.00 -1.63
C ILE A 103 10.64 -1.49 -1.40
N THR A 104 10.25 -1.08 -0.18
CA THR A 104 9.96 0.30 0.23
C THR A 104 10.99 1.30 -0.29
N ALA A 105 12.29 1.07 -0.03
CA ALA A 105 13.36 1.98 -0.43
C ALA A 105 13.44 2.28 -1.94
N SER A 106 13.00 1.34 -2.77
CA SER A 106 13.00 1.48 -4.24
C SER A 106 11.69 1.98 -4.82
N ALA A 107 10.59 1.84 -4.06
CA ALA A 107 9.23 2.04 -4.53
C ALA A 107 8.53 3.26 -3.91
N ALA A 108 8.90 3.66 -2.70
CA ALA A 108 8.30 4.80 -2.00
C ALA A 108 8.75 6.13 -2.63
N PRO A 109 7.96 7.21 -2.50
CA PRO A 109 8.41 8.55 -2.87
C PRO A 109 9.69 8.94 -2.13
N GLN A 110 10.68 9.46 -2.86
CA GLN A 110 11.83 10.11 -2.25
C GLN A 110 11.49 11.58 -2.01
N LEU A 111 11.41 11.95 -0.73
CA LEU A 111 11.14 13.33 -0.33
C LEU A 111 12.44 14.14 -0.38
N GLY A 112 12.39 15.31 -1.01
CA GLY A 112 13.52 16.23 -1.12
C GLY A 112 13.21 17.61 -0.56
N ALA A 113 14.18 18.52 -0.71
CA ALA A 113 14.07 19.90 -0.21
C ALA A 113 12.82 20.65 -0.73
N LYS A 114 12.40 20.37 -1.98
CA LYS A 114 11.19 20.96 -2.56
C LYS A 114 9.93 20.50 -1.82
N ASP A 115 9.84 19.23 -1.45
CA ASP A 115 8.67 18.72 -0.72
C ASP A 115 8.59 19.35 0.67
N VAL A 116 9.73 19.56 1.35
CA VAL A 116 9.77 20.26 2.65
C VAL A 116 9.22 21.70 2.53
N VAL A 117 9.59 22.43 1.47
CA VAL A 117 9.05 23.77 1.23
C VAL A 117 7.53 23.74 1.01
N GLU A 118 7.03 22.77 0.25
CA GLU A 118 5.58 22.62 0.03
C GLU A 118 4.86 22.20 1.32
N MET A 119 5.45 21.32 2.13
CA MET A 119 4.96 20.96 3.45
C MET A 119 4.85 22.18 4.37
N LEU A 120 5.87 23.06 4.38
CA LEU A 120 5.86 24.30 5.16
C LEU A 120 4.81 25.31 4.69
N LYS A 121 4.44 25.30 3.40
CA LYS A 121 3.34 26.14 2.90
C LYS A 121 1.99 25.65 3.42
N VAL A 122 1.79 24.34 3.48
CA VAL A 122 0.54 23.71 3.95
C VAL A 122 0.44 23.74 5.47
N SER A 123 1.55 23.48 6.16
CA SER A 123 1.68 23.55 7.62
C SER A 123 2.83 24.47 8.01
N PRO A 124 2.59 25.80 8.07
CA PRO A 124 3.59 26.75 8.51
C PRO A 124 4.16 26.40 9.88
N ALA A 125 5.49 26.34 9.95
CA ALA A 125 6.21 26.16 11.20
C ALA A 125 6.55 27.53 11.81
N THR A 126 6.34 27.67 13.11
CA THR A 126 6.82 28.83 13.87
C THR A 126 8.06 28.43 14.65
N VAL A 127 9.11 29.24 14.54
CA VAL A 127 10.38 29.04 15.25
C VAL A 127 10.50 30.14 16.29
N GLU A 128 10.40 29.78 17.58
CA GLU A 128 10.52 30.75 18.67
C GLU A 128 11.97 31.17 18.94
N LYS A 129 12.94 30.31 18.60
CA LYS A 129 14.38 30.55 18.82
C LYS A 129 15.21 30.07 17.64
N LEU A 130 16.11 30.93 17.15
CA LEU A 130 17.08 30.57 16.11
C LEU A 130 17.91 29.35 16.54
N GLY A 131 18.18 28.45 15.58
CA GLY A 131 18.90 27.20 15.83
C GLY A 131 18.02 26.05 16.37
N THR A 132 16.72 26.27 16.57
CA THR A 132 15.80 25.18 16.91
C THR A 132 15.44 24.38 15.66
N GLU A 133 15.68 23.07 15.69
CA GLU A 133 15.20 22.17 14.67
C GLU A 133 13.68 22.01 14.79
N VAL A 134 12.97 22.17 13.67
CA VAL A 134 11.52 21.94 13.62
C VAL A 134 11.24 20.72 12.76
N ALA A 135 10.63 19.71 13.37
CA ALA A 135 10.07 18.58 12.66
C ALA A 135 8.67 18.94 12.13
N ILE A 136 8.43 18.67 10.85
CA ILE A 136 7.10 18.76 10.25
C ILE A 136 6.52 17.35 10.21
N PRO A 137 5.53 17.03 11.06
CA PRO A 137 4.91 15.71 11.05
C PRO A 137 4.16 15.48 9.74
N TYR A 138 4.50 14.40 9.03
CA TYR A 138 3.83 13.99 7.81
C TYR A 138 3.55 12.48 7.82
N PHE A 139 2.62 12.04 7.00
CA PHE A 139 2.33 10.63 6.77
C PHE A 139 1.77 10.44 5.36
N PHE A 140 1.60 9.18 4.95
CA PHE A 140 1.06 8.84 3.65
C PHE A 140 -0.33 8.19 3.80
N THR A 141 -1.21 8.40 2.84
CA THR A 141 -2.52 7.72 2.76
C THR A 141 -2.78 7.22 1.35
N PHE A 142 -3.38 6.05 1.20
CA PHE A 142 -3.79 5.52 -0.10
C PHE A 142 -5.18 6.06 -0.48
N ALA A 143 -5.41 6.24 -1.78
CA ALA A 143 -6.77 6.41 -2.29
C ALA A 143 -7.48 5.06 -2.37
N ALA A 144 -8.76 5.04 -2.00
CA ALA A 144 -9.57 3.81 -2.05
C ALA A 144 -9.77 3.32 -3.50
N ASP A 145 -9.98 4.24 -4.45
CA ASP A 145 -10.38 3.90 -5.83
C ASP A 145 -9.27 4.04 -6.87
N GLU A 146 -8.10 4.55 -6.47
CA GLU A 146 -6.95 4.71 -7.36
C GLU A 146 -5.70 4.06 -6.77
N ASN A 147 -4.78 3.66 -7.65
CA ASN A 147 -3.43 3.27 -7.24
C ASN A 147 -2.58 4.53 -7.03
N SER A 148 -3.04 5.38 -6.11
CA SER A 148 -2.39 6.62 -5.73
C SER A 148 -2.09 6.67 -4.24
N LEU A 149 -1.05 7.41 -3.92
CA LEU A 149 -0.58 7.69 -2.57
C LEU A 149 -0.55 9.19 -2.39
N ARG A 150 -1.01 9.67 -1.25
CA ARG A 150 -1.05 11.08 -0.91
C ARG A 150 -0.14 11.35 0.26
N LEU A 151 0.70 12.36 0.13
CA LEU A 151 1.47 12.90 1.24
C LEU A 151 0.61 13.91 2.00
N VAL A 152 0.45 13.71 3.30
CA VAL A 152 -0.36 14.54 4.19
C VAL A 152 0.53 15.08 5.29
N VAL A 153 0.38 16.37 5.60
CA VAL A 153 1.07 17.01 6.72
C VAL A 153 0.10 17.33 7.85
N ARG A 154 0.62 17.33 9.07
CA ARG A 154 -0.07 17.80 10.26
C ARG A 154 0.47 19.15 10.69
N LYS A 155 -0.34 19.88 11.46
CA LYS A 155 0.09 21.10 12.13
C LYS A 155 1.25 20.79 13.08
N GLN A 156 2.20 21.70 13.19
CA GLN A 156 3.32 21.60 14.13
C GLN A 156 2.79 21.35 15.55
N SER A 157 3.41 20.39 16.26
CA SER A 157 3.07 20.05 17.65
C SER A 157 1.61 19.61 17.87
N SER A 158 0.92 19.15 16.82
CA SER A 158 -0.48 18.73 16.90
C SER A 158 -0.75 17.47 16.06
N CYS A 159 -1.78 16.73 16.46
CA CYS A 159 -2.29 15.60 15.69
C CYS A 159 -3.24 16.04 14.55
N GLU A 160 -3.58 17.32 14.49
CA GLU A 160 -4.48 17.88 13.48
C GLU A 160 -3.85 17.86 12.10
N ILE A 161 -4.58 17.31 11.13
CA ILE A 161 -4.21 17.35 9.72
C ILE A 161 -4.26 18.81 9.24
N ALA A 162 -3.15 19.30 8.70
CA ALA A 162 -3.10 20.61 8.05
C ALA A 162 -3.59 20.49 6.60
N GLY A 163 -3.19 19.45 5.88
CA GLY A 163 -3.70 19.18 4.54
C GLY A 163 -2.83 18.25 3.71
N PRO A 164 -3.29 17.93 2.49
CA PRO A 164 -2.49 17.22 1.50
C PRO A 164 -1.40 18.12 0.92
N VAL A 165 -0.28 17.51 0.50
CA VAL A 165 0.85 18.20 -0.14
C VAL A 165 0.97 17.76 -1.60
N HIS A 166 1.15 16.46 -1.84
CA HIS A 166 1.33 15.88 -3.17
C HIS A 166 0.58 14.58 -3.32
N ASP A 167 0.15 14.30 -4.55
CA ASP A 167 -0.34 13.01 -4.97
C ASP A 167 0.73 12.30 -5.81
N TYR A 168 0.86 11.01 -5.60
CA TYR A 168 1.76 10.13 -6.32
C TYR A 168 0.94 9.03 -6.99
N ARG A 169 1.32 8.66 -8.22
CA ARG A 169 0.77 7.49 -8.91
C ARG A 169 1.73 6.32 -8.77
N PHE A 170 1.21 5.13 -8.51
CA PHE A 170 2.02 3.93 -8.65
C PHE A 170 2.19 3.57 -10.13
N GLU A 171 3.41 3.70 -10.63
CA GLU A 171 3.77 3.42 -12.02
C GLU A 171 4.90 2.38 -12.06
N GLU A 172 4.69 1.35 -12.87
CA GLU A 172 5.55 0.17 -12.98
C GLU A 172 5.81 -0.53 -11.64
N LYS A 173 6.69 0.00 -10.79
CA LYS A 173 7.09 -0.54 -9.49
C LYS A 173 7.37 0.54 -8.44
N LYS A 174 7.07 1.81 -8.70
CA LYS A 174 7.36 2.92 -7.78
C LYS A 174 6.29 4.01 -7.83
N PHE A 175 6.22 4.80 -6.77
CA PHE A 175 5.42 6.01 -6.74
C PHE A 175 6.14 7.14 -7.47
N VAL A 176 5.43 7.74 -8.43
CA VAL A 176 5.88 8.89 -9.21
C VAL A 176 4.96 10.07 -8.90
N ARG A 177 5.54 11.23 -8.64
CA ARG A 177 4.80 12.45 -8.32
C ARG A 177 3.94 12.86 -9.52
N ARG A 178 2.65 13.15 -9.28
CA ARG A 178 1.74 13.75 -10.27
C ARG A 178 1.89 15.27 -10.30
#